data_AF-A0A218ZAI0-F1
#
_entry.id   AF-A0A218ZAI0-F1
#
_cell.length_a   1.000
_cell.length_b   1.000
_cell.length_c   1.000
_cell.angle_alpha   90.00
_cell.angle_beta   90.00
_cell.angle_gamma   90.00
#
_symmetry.space_group_name_H-M   'P 1'
#
loop_
_entity.id
_entity.type
_entity.pdbx_description
1 polymer ?
#
loop_
_entity_poly.entity_id
_entity_poly.type
_entity_poly.pdbx_seq_one_letter_code
_entity_poly.pdbx_strand_id
1 'polypeptide(L)'
;MSYYFGLTAAQTAAPALCSLGSVEKALLSALVHTFRLGVLLAERKLAAPGAENEAAGPAIDMAAPGAEECRMYIESAMKSDAAADKLFPLRLTGPAMRFITARLPVGLAPLSPMAVFQLCIWRTFAFGNIAHMELLELDLGEGPPVFDLIESVVTAWGGPERIGVPAYGQLQILKKNVGEMLGLLWGFSQHLSNTFAIPGAPFTFGKLIAMLTGWGGSPIHAIPQHGLISWVLTGDFAEYGLCEPATADDLAEHIINTHAHGARSALSIVARRAGVAAPAPSDDVGAELSLIFSRVLHVLQCPPTDAIREVAGDCQRLQGRAITAVDLEHAFCKIARMESRARRGGARPGARAGGKVGGKGKLKKGTKDEGEATEASTRNEPGDEGSESAGTGSSGSKKRKRRQ
;
A
#
# COMPACT_ATOMS: atom_id res chain seq x y z
N MET A 1 -26.27 -15.31 9.23
CA MET A 1 -25.14 -16.25 9.43
C MET A 1 -23.97 -15.45 10.00
N SER A 2 -23.04 -16.07 10.74
CA SER A 2 -21.87 -15.37 11.31
C SER A 2 -20.69 -16.33 11.45
N TYR A 3 -19.87 -16.45 10.40
CA TYR A 3 -18.70 -17.33 10.34
C TYR A 3 -17.39 -16.54 10.36
N TYR A 4 -17.19 -15.81 11.45
CA TYR A 4 -16.03 -14.94 11.66
C TYR A 4 -15.45 -15.26 13.05
N PHE A 5 -14.28 -15.90 13.18
CA PHE A 5 -13.08 -15.80 12.33
C PHE A 5 -12.25 -17.09 12.16
N GLY A 6 -11.24 -17.05 11.28
CA GLY A 6 -10.30 -18.15 11.05
C GLY A 6 -10.85 -19.31 10.21
N LEU A 7 -9.95 -20.15 9.69
CA LEU A 7 -10.33 -21.51 9.28
C LEU A 7 -10.32 -22.41 10.51
N THR A 8 -11.38 -23.18 10.75
CA THR A 8 -11.41 -24.13 11.86
C THR A 8 -10.38 -25.24 11.64
N ALA A 9 -10.04 -26.00 12.68
CA ALA A 9 -9.17 -27.17 12.54
C ALA A 9 -9.74 -28.17 11.52
N ALA A 10 -11.06 -28.40 11.53
CA ALA A 10 -11.74 -29.26 10.56
C ALA A 10 -11.70 -28.71 9.12
N GLN A 11 -11.88 -27.39 8.93
CA GLN A 11 -11.76 -26.76 7.61
C GLN A 11 -10.32 -26.81 7.09
N THR A 12 -9.32 -26.61 7.97
CA THR A 12 -7.89 -26.67 7.62
C THR A 12 -7.42 -28.10 7.34
N ALA A 13 -8.09 -29.10 7.91
CA ALA A 13 -7.91 -30.52 7.66
C ALA A 13 -8.81 -31.08 6.53
N ALA A 14 -9.51 -30.23 5.77
CA ALA A 14 -10.27 -30.67 4.59
C ALA A 14 -9.33 -31.36 3.59
N PRO A 15 -9.70 -32.52 2.99
CA PRO A 15 -8.78 -33.32 2.15
C PRO A 15 -8.11 -32.54 1.01
N ALA A 16 -8.82 -31.59 0.39
CA ALA A 16 -8.30 -30.74 -0.67
C ALA A 16 -7.22 -29.73 -0.20
N LEU A 17 -7.16 -29.41 1.09
CA LEU A 17 -6.09 -28.60 1.70
C LEU A 17 -4.95 -29.44 2.28
N CYS A 18 -5.09 -30.78 2.37
CA CYS A 18 -4.05 -31.62 2.94
C CYS A 18 -2.71 -31.53 2.18
N SER A 19 -2.75 -31.28 0.88
CA SER A 19 -1.61 -31.07 -0.04
C SER A 19 -0.74 -29.83 0.27
N LEU A 20 -1.26 -28.85 1.01
CA LEU A 20 -0.52 -27.66 1.43
C LEU A 20 0.48 -27.99 2.56
N GLY A 21 1.66 -27.39 2.56
CA GLY A 21 2.56 -27.42 3.72
C GLY A 21 2.04 -26.61 4.92
N SER A 22 2.80 -26.63 6.02
CA SER A 22 2.45 -25.90 7.24
C SER A 22 2.51 -24.38 7.05
N VAL A 23 3.44 -23.89 6.22
CA VAL A 23 3.57 -22.47 5.87
C VAL A 23 2.36 -22.01 5.06
N GLU A 24 1.99 -22.72 3.99
CA GLU A 24 0.86 -22.32 3.14
C GLU A 24 -0.47 -22.39 3.90
N LYS A 25 -0.68 -23.39 4.77
CA LYS A 25 -1.87 -23.48 5.64
C LYS A 25 -1.97 -22.28 6.60
N ALA A 26 -0.87 -21.93 7.26
CA ALA A 26 -0.83 -20.78 8.17
C ALA A 26 -1.00 -19.44 7.41
N LEU A 27 -0.42 -19.32 6.21
CA LEU A 27 -0.49 -18.15 5.35
C LEU A 27 -1.92 -17.92 4.81
N LEU A 28 -2.54 -18.98 4.30
CA LEU A 28 -3.93 -18.99 3.83
C LEU A 28 -4.89 -18.60 4.94
N SER A 29 -4.74 -19.17 6.14
CA SER A 29 -5.59 -18.84 7.29
C SER A 29 -5.47 -17.35 7.68
N ALA A 30 -4.24 -16.81 7.70
CA ALA A 30 -3.99 -15.39 7.97
C ALA A 30 -4.54 -14.45 6.87
N LEU A 31 -4.49 -14.86 5.60
CA LEU A 31 -5.12 -14.13 4.49
C LEU A 31 -6.64 -14.11 4.61
N VAL A 32 -7.28 -15.28 4.72
CA VAL A 32 -8.74 -15.43 4.88
C VAL A 32 -9.24 -14.60 6.06
N HIS A 33 -8.51 -14.60 7.18
CA HIS A 33 -8.76 -13.77 8.35
C HIS A 33 -8.68 -12.26 8.04
N THR A 34 -7.63 -11.82 7.34
CA THR A 34 -7.41 -10.41 6.96
C THR A 34 -8.47 -9.91 5.97
N PHE A 35 -8.87 -10.74 5.00
CA PHE A 35 -9.94 -10.43 4.04
C PHE A 35 -11.31 -10.35 4.74
N ARG A 36 -11.69 -11.35 5.56
CA ARG A 36 -12.92 -11.33 6.37
C ARG A 36 -13.07 -10.06 7.19
N LEU A 37 -12.00 -9.62 7.85
CA LEU A 37 -12.04 -8.38 8.62
C LEU A 37 -12.15 -7.14 7.71
N GLY A 38 -11.50 -7.15 6.55
CA GLY A 38 -11.70 -6.14 5.52
C GLY A 38 -13.15 -6.02 5.05
N VAL A 39 -13.86 -7.15 4.88
CA VAL A 39 -15.29 -7.22 4.54
C VAL A 39 -16.11 -6.53 5.62
N LEU A 40 -16.02 -7.02 6.87
CA LEU A 40 -16.77 -6.51 8.02
C LEU A 40 -16.58 -4.99 8.24
N LEU A 41 -15.35 -4.48 8.09
CA LEU A 41 -15.07 -3.05 8.25
C LEU A 41 -15.49 -2.20 7.05
N ALA A 42 -15.51 -2.76 5.84
CA ALA A 42 -16.07 -2.07 4.67
C ALA A 42 -17.59 -1.95 4.79
N GLU A 43 -18.28 -3.02 5.21
CA GLU A 43 -19.73 -3.00 5.43
C GLU A 43 -20.15 -2.03 6.54
N ARG A 44 -19.45 -2.04 7.69
CA ARG A 44 -19.67 -1.06 8.75
C ARG A 44 -19.43 0.40 8.31
N LYS A 45 -18.56 0.65 7.33
CA LYS A 45 -18.35 1.99 6.73
C LYS A 45 -19.41 2.37 5.69
N LEU A 46 -20.14 1.39 5.14
CA LEU A 46 -21.19 1.57 4.13
C LEU A 46 -22.60 1.59 4.75
N ALA A 47 -22.75 1.21 6.02
CA ALA A 47 -23.92 1.53 6.83
C ALA A 47 -24.12 3.06 6.91
N ALA A 48 -25.39 3.50 6.95
CA ALA A 48 -25.73 4.92 6.80
C ALA A 48 -25.16 5.81 7.93
N PRO A 49 -24.75 7.05 7.63
CA PRO A 49 -24.35 8.02 8.67
C PRO A 49 -25.46 8.19 9.70
N GLY A 50 -25.14 8.01 10.98
CA GLY A 50 -26.11 7.97 12.09
C GLY A 50 -26.41 6.57 12.64
N ALA A 51 -26.07 5.50 11.90
CA ALA A 51 -26.14 4.12 12.39
C ALA A 51 -24.99 3.75 13.37
N GLU A 52 -24.45 4.72 14.12
CA GLU A 52 -23.37 4.51 15.08
C GLU A 52 -23.83 3.73 16.32
N ASN A 53 -25.15 3.66 16.55
CA ASN A 53 -25.78 2.75 17.49
C ASN A 53 -26.62 1.69 16.75
N GLU A 54 -26.73 0.50 17.36
CA GLU A 54 -27.60 -0.63 16.99
C GLU A 54 -27.36 -1.33 15.64
N ALA A 55 -26.57 -0.79 14.71
CA ALA A 55 -26.00 -1.56 13.60
C ALA A 55 -24.88 -2.50 14.09
N ALA A 56 -25.26 -3.51 14.88
CA ALA A 56 -24.39 -4.51 15.49
C ALA A 56 -23.87 -5.53 14.45
N GLY A 57 -23.11 -5.04 13.46
CA GLY A 57 -22.45 -5.90 12.46
C GLY A 57 -21.62 -6.98 13.14
N PRO A 58 -21.62 -8.22 12.61
CA PRO A 58 -21.52 -9.45 13.40
C PRO A 58 -20.39 -9.46 14.45
N ALA A 59 -20.73 -9.99 15.63
CA ALA A 59 -19.78 -10.15 16.72
C ALA A 59 -18.64 -11.10 16.33
N ILE A 60 -17.44 -10.79 16.83
CA ILE A 60 -16.27 -11.65 16.72
C ILE A 60 -16.54 -12.92 17.52
N ASP A 61 -16.51 -14.11 16.91
CA ASP A 61 -16.47 -15.35 17.67
C ASP A 61 -15.10 -15.49 18.33
N MET A 62 -15.02 -15.13 19.62
CA MET A 62 -13.79 -15.17 20.41
C MET A 62 -13.28 -16.59 20.68
N ALA A 63 -14.07 -17.65 20.40
CA ALA A 63 -13.61 -19.03 20.47
C ALA A 63 -12.85 -19.47 19.21
N ALA A 64 -12.91 -18.70 18.12
CA ALA A 64 -12.42 -19.10 16.82
C ALA A 64 -10.93 -18.70 16.58
N PRO A 65 -10.16 -19.45 15.76
CA PRO A 65 -8.73 -19.19 15.56
C PRO A 65 -8.44 -17.78 15.01
N GLY A 66 -7.56 -17.05 15.72
CA GLY A 66 -7.16 -15.69 15.39
C GLY A 66 -8.13 -14.58 15.85
N ALA A 67 -9.23 -14.90 16.53
CA ALA A 67 -10.24 -13.92 16.91
C ALA A 67 -9.70 -12.77 17.78
N GLU A 68 -8.74 -13.04 18.66
CA GLU A 68 -8.09 -12.03 19.51
C GLU A 68 -7.24 -11.06 18.68
N GLU A 69 -6.44 -11.56 17.73
CA GLU A 69 -5.78 -10.71 16.74
C GLU A 69 -6.80 -9.82 16.01
N CYS A 70 -7.92 -10.40 15.54
CA CYS A 70 -9.01 -9.66 14.89
C CYS A 70 -9.58 -8.54 15.78
N ARG A 71 -9.81 -8.80 17.07
CA ARG A 71 -10.31 -7.83 18.05
C ARG A 71 -9.34 -6.66 18.21
N MET A 72 -8.05 -6.95 18.37
CA MET A 72 -6.99 -5.93 18.43
C MET A 72 -6.96 -5.07 17.16
N TYR A 73 -7.23 -5.66 15.99
CA TYR A 73 -7.21 -4.96 14.71
C TYR A 73 -8.46 -4.11 14.47
N ILE A 74 -9.66 -4.58 14.83
CA ILE A 74 -10.89 -3.78 14.85
C ILE A 74 -10.70 -2.57 15.74
N GLU A 75 -10.25 -2.77 16.98
CA GLU A 75 -9.96 -1.67 17.89
C GLU A 75 -8.94 -0.70 17.28
N SER A 76 -7.85 -1.21 16.68
CA SER A 76 -6.83 -0.35 16.10
C SER A 76 -7.26 0.38 14.81
N ALA A 77 -8.29 -0.09 14.10
CA ALA A 77 -8.83 0.53 12.88
C ALA A 77 -9.96 1.51 13.18
N MET A 78 -10.72 1.29 14.27
CA MET A 78 -11.69 2.26 14.77
C MET A 78 -11.03 3.40 15.56
N LYS A 79 -9.83 3.17 16.15
CA LYS A 79 -9.04 4.17 16.88
C LYS A 79 -8.11 5.00 16.00
N SER A 80 -8.00 4.71 14.70
CA SER A 80 -7.27 5.53 13.72
C SER A 80 -8.22 6.42 12.93
N ASP A 81 -7.75 7.64 12.62
CA ASP A 81 -8.45 8.59 11.75
C ASP A 81 -8.94 7.92 10.47
N ALA A 82 -10.24 8.03 10.20
CA ALA A 82 -10.94 7.39 9.10
C ALA A 82 -10.45 7.83 7.71
N ALA A 83 -9.79 9.00 7.61
CA ALA A 83 -9.14 9.48 6.39
C ALA A 83 -7.71 8.96 6.21
N ALA A 84 -7.07 8.44 7.27
CA ALA A 84 -5.64 8.11 7.31
C ALA A 84 -5.32 6.63 7.61
N ASP A 85 -6.33 5.78 7.81
CA ASP A 85 -6.13 4.42 8.31
C ASP A 85 -5.58 3.41 7.27
N LYS A 86 -4.40 2.89 7.55
CA LYS A 86 -3.61 2.05 6.63
C LYS A 86 -3.88 0.55 6.77
N LEU A 87 -4.83 0.14 7.62
CA LEU A 87 -4.93 -1.23 8.13
C LEU A 87 -5.63 -2.23 7.21
N PHE A 88 -6.67 -1.86 6.46
CA PHE A 88 -7.43 -2.82 5.61
C PHE A 88 -7.40 -2.45 4.13
N PRO A 89 -7.39 -3.44 3.20
CA PRO A 89 -7.42 -3.15 1.77
C PRO A 89 -8.82 -2.65 1.41
N LEU A 90 -9.83 -3.52 1.58
CA LEU A 90 -11.24 -3.29 1.22
C LEU A 90 -11.85 -2.00 1.79
N ARG A 91 -11.41 -1.50 2.97
CA ARG A 91 -11.90 -0.24 3.58
C ARG A 91 -11.58 1.01 2.75
N LEU A 92 -10.48 0.99 1.99
CA LEU A 92 -10.02 2.09 1.14
C LEU A 92 -10.04 1.76 -0.35
N THR A 93 -9.64 0.53 -0.74
CA THR A 93 -9.65 0.09 -2.14
C THR A 93 -11.07 -0.21 -2.60
N GLY A 94 -11.88 -0.94 -1.82
CA GLY A 94 -13.20 -1.44 -2.24
C GLY A 94 -14.14 -0.35 -2.79
N PRO A 95 -14.42 0.74 -2.06
CA PRO A 95 -15.24 1.83 -2.58
C PRO A 95 -14.70 2.48 -3.85
N ALA A 96 -13.37 2.66 -3.94
CA ALA A 96 -12.72 3.27 -5.10
C ALA A 96 -12.70 2.32 -6.31
N MET A 97 -12.48 1.01 -6.11
CA MET A 97 -12.59 0.01 -7.16
C MET A 97 -14.02 -0.10 -7.68
N ARG A 98 -15.04 -0.09 -6.80
CA ARG A 98 -16.45 -0.06 -7.26
C ARG A 98 -16.81 1.21 -8.01
N PHE A 99 -16.20 2.36 -7.68
CA PHE A 99 -16.37 3.57 -8.47
C PHE A 99 -15.75 3.40 -9.87
N ILE A 100 -14.51 2.94 -9.93
CA ILE A 100 -13.81 2.64 -11.19
C ILE A 100 -14.64 1.67 -12.04
N THR A 101 -15.04 0.51 -11.49
CA THR A 101 -15.77 -0.53 -12.24
C THR A 101 -17.21 -0.16 -12.58
N ALA A 102 -17.78 0.89 -11.96
CA ALA A 102 -19.09 1.45 -12.33
C ALA A 102 -19.03 2.48 -13.46
N ARG A 103 -17.87 3.10 -13.72
CA ARG A 103 -17.64 3.99 -14.88
C ARG A 103 -16.98 3.24 -16.04
N LEU A 104 -16.00 2.41 -15.71
CA LEU A 104 -15.24 1.54 -16.61
C LEU A 104 -15.47 0.08 -16.19
N PRO A 105 -16.59 -0.56 -16.57
CA PRO A 105 -16.78 -1.99 -16.38
C PRO A 105 -15.61 -2.85 -16.87
N VAL A 106 -15.16 -3.78 -16.01
CA VAL A 106 -14.09 -4.75 -16.32
C VAL A 106 -14.53 -5.62 -17.50
N GLY A 107 -13.62 -5.86 -18.45
CA GLY A 107 -13.93 -6.55 -19.70
C GLY A 107 -14.41 -5.66 -20.85
N LEU A 108 -14.50 -4.33 -20.66
CA LEU A 108 -14.55 -3.38 -21.77
C LEU A 108 -13.20 -3.32 -22.50
N ALA A 109 -13.00 -4.24 -23.44
CA ALA A 109 -11.85 -4.26 -24.35
C ALA A 109 -12.32 -4.07 -25.81
N PRO A 110 -11.60 -3.28 -26.63
CA PRO A 110 -10.44 -2.46 -26.27
C PRO A 110 -10.83 -1.19 -25.48
N LEU A 111 -9.99 -0.76 -24.55
CA LEU A 111 -10.11 0.55 -23.92
C LEU A 111 -9.62 1.66 -24.86
N SER A 112 -10.25 2.83 -24.81
CA SER A 112 -9.77 4.03 -25.48
C SER A 112 -8.57 4.66 -24.74
N PRO A 113 -7.74 5.49 -25.41
CA PRO A 113 -6.71 6.28 -24.74
C PRO A 113 -7.23 7.08 -23.55
N MET A 114 -8.46 7.60 -23.63
CA MET A 114 -9.09 8.32 -22.53
C MET A 114 -9.43 7.42 -21.35
N ALA A 115 -9.94 6.21 -21.58
CA ALA A 115 -10.23 5.27 -20.50
C ALA A 115 -8.95 4.76 -19.81
N VAL A 116 -7.87 4.53 -20.56
CA VAL A 116 -6.55 4.19 -19.98
C VAL A 116 -5.99 5.37 -19.17
N PHE A 117 -6.11 6.60 -19.68
CA PHE A 117 -5.69 7.81 -18.98
C PHE A 117 -6.53 8.09 -17.71
N GLN A 118 -7.83 7.80 -17.78
CA GLN A 118 -8.76 7.91 -16.66
C GLN A 118 -8.34 7.01 -15.48
N LEU A 119 -7.98 5.75 -15.76
CA LEU A 119 -7.39 4.83 -14.78
C LEU A 119 -6.07 5.38 -14.22
N CYS A 120 -5.17 5.86 -15.09
CA CYS A 120 -3.91 6.49 -14.71
C CYS A 120 -4.09 7.62 -13.70
N ILE A 121 -4.96 8.60 -13.97
CA ILE A 121 -5.12 9.77 -13.09
C ILE A 121 -5.88 9.43 -11.79
N TRP A 122 -6.89 8.56 -11.83
CA TRP A 122 -7.57 8.08 -10.63
C TRP A 122 -6.61 7.34 -9.71
N ARG A 123 -5.88 6.34 -10.22
CA ARG A 123 -4.91 5.56 -9.43
C ARG A 123 -3.74 6.40 -8.92
N THR A 124 -3.32 7.42 -9.67
CA THR A 124 -2.16 8.25 -9.28
C THR A 124 -2.53 9.32 -8.27
N PHE A 125 -3.59 10.11 -8.49
CA PHE A 125 -3.85 11.33 -7.71
C PHE A 125 -5.03 11.22 -6.73
N ALA A 126 -6.09 10.49 -7.07
CA ALA A 126 -7.38 10.54 -6.35
C ALA A 126 -7.70 9.28 -5.50
N PHE A 127 -6.97 8.18 -5.70
CA PHE A 127 -7.38 6.86 -5.22
C PHE A 127 -7.62 6.79 -3.70
N GLY A 128 -8.81 6.28 -3.34
CA GLY A 128 -9.30 6.19 -1.97
C GLY A 128 -10.16 7.38 -1.51
N ASN A 129 -10.32 8.42 -2.32
CA ASN A 129 -11.26 9.53 -2.06
C ASN A 129 -12.23 9.71 -3.24
N ILE A 130 -13.49 9.31 -3.05
CA ILE A 130 -14.51 9.30 -4.11
C ILE A 130 -14.76 10.71 -4.67
N ALA A 131 -14.86 11.74 -3.82
CA ALA A 131 -15.06 13.12 -4.27
C ALA A 131 -13.91 13.65 -5.14
N HIS A 132 -12.67 13.17 -4.92
CA HIS A 132 -11.54 13.49 -5.79
C HIS A 132 -11.57 12.70 -7.10
N MET A 133 -12.19 11.52 -7.12
CA MET A 133 -12.35 10.71 -8.33
C MET A 133 -13.50 11.24 -9.20
N GLU A 134 -14.59 11.71 -8.60
CA GLU A 134 -15.69 12.43 -9.26
C GLU A 134 -15.20 13.75 -9.89
N LEU A 135 -14.37 14.52 -9.18
CA LEU A 135 -13.74 15.73 -9.72
C LEU A 135 -12.72 15.47 -10.85
N LEU A 136 -12.35 14.22 -11.10
CA LEU A 136 -11.50 13.78 -12.21
C LEU A 136 -12.20 12.81 -13.17
N GLU A 137 -13.54 12.75 -13.15
CA GLU A 137 -14.31 11.98 -14.13
C GLU A 137 -14.33 12.74 -15.46
N LEU A 138 -13.74 12.13 -16.49
CA LEU A 138 -13.55 12.70 -17.83
C LEU A 138 -14.63 12.17 -18.80
N ASP A 139 -14.98 12.98 -19.79
CA ASP A 139 -15.69 12.48 -20.98
C ASP A 139 -14.78 11.49 -21.72
N LEU A 140 -15.29 10.28 -21.99
CA LEU A 140 -14.56 9.19 -22.65
C LEU A 140 -14.57 9.30 -24.18
N GLY A 141 -15.18 10.35 -24.74
CA GLY A 141 -15.24 10.64 -26.18
C GLY A 141 -13.90 10.97 -26.85
N GLU A 142 -13.96 11.26 -28.15
CA GLU A 142 -12.78 11.46 -29.00
C GLU A 142 -12.19 12.86 -28.86
N GLY A 143 -11.25 13.02 -27.92
CA GLY A 143 -10.44 14.23 -27.77
C GLY A 143 -9.23 14.05 -26.85
N PRO A 144 -8.27 14.99 -26.86
CA PRO A 144 -7.23 15.05 -25.82
C PRO A 144 -7.82 15.59 -24.51
N PRO A 145 -7.31 15.17 -23.34
CA PRO A 145 -7.77 15.68 -22.05
C PRO A 145 -7.37 17.16 -21.86
N VAL A 146 -8.20 17.92 -21.15
CA VAL A 146 -7.93 19.33 -20.82
C VAL A 146 -6.94 19.39 -19.64
N PHE A 147 -5.64 19.29 -19.95
CA PHE A 147 -4.57 19.20 -18.97
C PHE A 147 -4.60 20.30 -17.90
N ASP A 148 -4.73 21.57 -18.30
CA ASP A 148 -4.75 22.71 -17.38
C ASP A 148 -5.87 22.61 -16.33
N LEU A 149 -7.04 22.08 -16.73
CA LEU A 149 -8.17 21.86 -15.83
C LEU A 149 -7.84 20.75 -14.83
N ILE A 150 -7.33 19.61 -15.30
CA ILE A 150 -6.93 18.48 -14.45
C ILE A 150 -5.83 18.89 -13.47
N GLU A 151 -4.81 19.62 -13.94
CA GLU A 151 -3.73 20.14 -13.09
C GLU A 151 -4.28 21.14 -12.06
N SER A 152 -5.19 22.04 -12.43
CA SER A 152 -5.80 22.98 -11.47
C SER A 152 -6.59 22.27 -10.37
N VAL A 153 -7.33 21.21 -10.71
CA VAL A 153 -8.09 20.39 -9.75
C VAL A 153 -7.15 19.61 -8.84
N VAL A 154 -6.16 18.91 -9.40
CA VAL A 154 -5.19 18.09 -8.65
C VAL A 154 -4.31 18.98 -7.74
N THR A 155 -3.87 20.14 -8.22
CA THR A 155 -3.04 21.08 -7.44
C THR A 155 -3.82 21.93 -6.44
N ALA A 156 -5.16 21.94 -6.47
CA ALA A 156 -5.97 22.49 -5.39
C ALA A 156 -5.92 21.63 -4.11
N TRP A 157 -5.65 20.32 -4.22
CA TRP A 157 -5.71 19.38 -3.09
C TRP A 157 -4.47 19.41 -2.18
N GLY A 158 -4.63 19.13 -0.89
CA GLY A 158 -3.51 18.95 0.05
C GLY A 158 -2.80 20.25 0.47
N GLY A 159 -1.51 20.16 0.78
CA GLY A 159 -0.69 21.29 1.23
C GLY A 159 -0.13 22.15 0.10
N PRO A 160 0.60 23.25 0.39
CA PRO A 160 1.09 24.17 -0.64
C PRO A 160 2.03 23.52 -1.67
N GLU A 161 2.86 22.57 -1.24
CA GLU A 161 3.80 21.85 -2.13
C GLU A 161 3.33 20.46 -2.57
N ARG A 162 2.43 19.82 -1.80
CA ARG A 162 2.26 18.35 -1.83
C ARG A 162 0.81 17.89 -1.72
N ILE A 163 0.48 16.92 -2.58
CA ILE A 163 -0.78 16.17 -2.56
C ILE A 163 -0.52 14.84 -1.86
N GLY A 164 -1.37 14.46 -0.89
CA GLY A 164 -1.33 13.13 -0.27
C GLY A 164 -2.40 12.23 -0.89
N VAL A 165 -2.05 10.99 -1.21
CA VAL A 165 -2.99 10.00 -1.80
C VAL A 165 -3.47 9.04 -0.70
N PRO A 166 -4.73 9.12 -0.22
CA PRO A 166 -5.15 8.46 1.02
C PRO A 166 -4.94 6.94 1.02
N ALA A 167 -5.25 6.26 -0.10
CA ALA A 167 -5.08 4.81 -0.22
C ALA A 167 -3.63 4.31 0.00
N TYR A 168 -2.63 5.14 -0.31
CA TYR A 168 -1.20 4.77 -0.22
C TYR A 168 -0.51 5.33 1.03
N GLY A 169 -1.23 6.11 1.85
CA GLY A 169 -0.95 6.35 3.26
C GLY A 169 0.21 7.27 3.62
N GLN A 170 1.37 7.22 2.95
CA GLN A 170 2.48 8.20 3.08
C GLN A 170 3.03 8.66 1.73
N LEU A 171 2.53 8.12 0.61
CA LEU A 171 2.89 8.61 -0.71
C LEU A 171 2.41 10.06 -0.85
N GLN A 172 3.32 10.92 -1.27
CA GLN A 172 3.11 12.34 -1.51
C GLN A 172 3.61 12.69 -2.90
N ILE A 173 2.79 13.40 -3.66
CA ILE A 173 3.12 13.88 -5.01
C ILE A 173 3.46 15.37 -4.91
N LEU A 174 4.57 15.78 -5.53
CA LEU A 174 4.97 17.18 -5.60
C LEU A 174 4.10 17.91 -6.64
N LYS A 175 3.41 18.98 -6.23
CA LYS A 175 2.49 19.72 -7.11
C LYS A 175 3.15 20.23 -8.39
N LYS A 176 4.39 20.71 -8.29
CA LYS A 176 5.22 21.19 -9.40
C LYS A 176 5.60 20.15 -10.46
N ASN A 177 5.22 18.88 -10.29
CA ASN A 177 5.44 17.80 -11.24
C ASN A 177 4.13 17.29 -11.88
N VAL A 178 2.97 17.88 -11.56
CA VAL A 178 1.66 17.36 -11.98
C VAL A 178 1.47 17.43 -13.49
N GLY A 179 1.65 18.59 -14.13
CA GLY A 179 1.52 18.75 -15.58
C GLY A 179 2.46 17.83 -16.39
N GLU A 180 3.71 17.68 -15.95
CA GLU A 180 4.67 16.72 -16.53
C GLU A 180 4.14 15.28 -16.44
N MET A 181 3.70 14.86 -15.26
CA MET A 181 3.14 13.52 -15.05
C MET A 181 1.88 13.29 -15.88
N LEU A 182 1.00 14.29 -16.04
CA LEU A 182 -0.19 14.19 -16.88
C LEU A 182 0.16 14.01 -18.36
N GLY A 183 1.13 14.77 -18.87
CA GLY A 183 1.62 14.62 -20.25
C GLY A 183 2.24 13.24 -20.52
N LEU A 184 3.08 12.75 -19.60
CA LEU A 184 3.67 11.41 -19.68
C LEU A 184 2.59 10.31 -19.63
N LEU A 185 1.64 10.40 -18.69
CA LEU A 185 0.55 9.42 -18.56
C LEU A 185 -0.38 9.42 -19.78
N TRP A 186 -0.65 10.57 -20.40
CA TRP A 186 -1.44 10.63 -21.63
C TRP A 186 -0.70 9.96 -22.81
N GLY A 187 0.58 10.28 -23.02
CA GLY A 187 1.38 9.66 -24.07
C GLY A 187 1.46 8.14 -23.92
N PHE A 188 1.63 7.65 -22.69
CA PHE A 188 1.58 6.21 -22.37
C PHE A 188 0.21 5.62 -22.70
N SER A 189 -0.88 6.29 -22.32
CA SER A 189 -2.25 5.82 -22.54
C SER A 189 -2.62 5.74 -24.02
N GLN A 190 -2.15 6.70 -24.83
CA GLN A 190 -2.25 6.63 -26.30
C GLN A 190 -1.44 5.46 -26.87
N HIS A 191 -0.18 5.28 -26.45
CA HIS A 191 0.68 4.21 -26.95
C HIS A 191 0.16 2.81 -26.60
N LEU A 192 -0.28 2.60 -25.36
CA LEU A 192 -0.81 1.31 -24.89
C LEU A 192 -2.07 0.94 -25.70
N SER A 193 -3.04 1.86 -25.78
CA SER A 193 -4.31 1.63 -26.50
C SER A 193 -4.10 1.37 -28.00
N ASN A 194 -3.24 2.18 -28.65
CA ASN A 194 -2.93 2.02 -30.07
C ASN A 194 -2.20 0.70 -30.37
N THR A 195 -1.38 0.21 -29.42
CA THR A 195 -0.69 -1.08 -29.58
C THR A 195 -1.62 -2.26 -29.30
N PHE A 196 -2.57 -2.11 -28.38
CA PHE A 196 -3.58 -3.14 -28.10
C PHE A 196 -4.68 -3.28 -29.15
N ALA A 197 -4.82 -2.29 -30.04
CA ALA A 197 -5.61 -2.43 -31.26
C ALA A 197 -5.01 -3.42 -32.28
N ILE A 198 -3.78 -3.91 -32.06
CA ILE A 198 -3.09 -4.88 -32.93
C ILE A 198 -3.39 -6.32 -32.45
N PRO A 199 -4.06 -7.17 -33.25
CA PRO A 199 -4.38 -8.53 -32.85
C PRO A 199 -3.14 -9.38 -32.52
N GLY A 200 -3.17 -10.08 -31.38
CA GLY A 200 -2.15 -11.06 -31.00
C GLY A 200 -0.96 -10.52 -30.20
N ALA A 201 -1.02 -9.28 -29.69
CA ALA A 201 0.05 -8.66 -28.91
C ALA A 201 -0.26 -8.49 -27.39
N PRO A 202 -0.49 -9.56 -26.61
CA PRO A 202 -0.56 -9.42 -25.16
C PRO A 202 0.81 -9.02 -24.60
N PHE A 203 0.88 -7.88 -23.92
CA PHE A 203 2.03 -7.62 -23.05
C PHE A 203 1.98 -8.57 -21.86
N THR A 204 3.12 -9.11 -21.45
CA THR A 204 3.23 -9.78 -20.14
C THR A 204 3.19 -8.71 -19.05
N PHE A 205 2.81 -9.09 -17.83
CA PHE A 205 2.67 -8.14 -16.71
C PHE A 205 3.97 -7.34 -16.46
N GLY A 206 5.11 -8.01 -16.29
CA GLY A 206 6.43 -7.37 -16.19
C GLY A 206 6.82 -6.47 -17.37
N LYS A 207 6.44 -6.80 -18.62
CA LYS A 207 6.69 -5.93 -19.79
C LYS A 207 5.93 -4.62 -19.69
N LEU A 208 4.69 -4.64 -19.22
CA LEU A 208 3.89 -3.42 -19.09
C LEU A 208 4.34 -2.56 -17.89
N ILE A 209 4.84 -3.16 -16.81
CA ILE A 209 5.55 -2.41 -15.74
C ILE A 209 6.80 -1.72 -16.30
N ALA A 210 7.64 -2.44 -17.06
CA ALA A 210 8.86 -1.87 -17.63
C ALA A 210 8.54 -0.70 -18.59
N MET A 211 7.52 -0.85 -19.43
CA MET A 211 7.03 0.21 -20.32
C MET A 211 6.53 1.43 -19.54
N LEU A 212 5.67 1.25 -18.53
CA LEU A 212 5.11 2.34 -17.73
C LEU A 212 6.18 3.11 -16.95
N THR A 213 7.15 2.40 -16.38
CA THR A 213 8.17 2.98 -15.48
C THR A 213 9.39 3.55 -16.20
N GLY A 214 9.61 3.19 -17.47
CA GLY A 214 10.58 3.82 -18.38
C GLY A 214 9.96 4.79 -19.39
N TRP A 215 8.66 5.08 -19.31
CA TRP A 215 7.94 5.86 -20.32
C TRP A 215 8.49 7.27 -20.48
N GLY A 216 8.72 7.71 -21.73
CA GLY A 216 9.30 9.03 -22.01
C GLY A 216 10.81 9.17 -21.71
N GLY A 217 11.47 8.11 -21.26
CA GLY A 217 12.90 8.10 -20.95
C GLY A 217 13.26 8.60 -19.54
N SER A 218 12.28 8.99 -18.74
CA SER A 218 12.43 9.32 -17.32
C SER A 218 11.33 8.62 -16.49
N PRO A 219 11.59 8.20 -15.24
CA PRO A 219 10.54 7.63 -14.40
C PRO A 219 9.48 8.68 -14.06
N ILE A 220 8.22 8.40 -14.40
CA ILE A 220 7.07 9.23 -14.00
C ILE A 220 7.13 9.40 -12.48
N HIS A 221 7.16 10.65 -11.99
CA HIS A 221 7.69 10.96 -10.66
C HIS A 221 7.02 10.28 -9.44
N ALA A 222 5.77 9.82 -9.55
CA ALA A 222 5.07 9.05 -8.51
C ALA A 222 5.03 7.53 -8.77
N ILE A 223 5.56 7.06 -9.91
CA ILE A 223 5.42 5.72 -10.46
C ILE A 223 6.81 5.14 -10.78
N PRO A 224 7.69 4.96 -9.78
CA PRO A 224 9.02 4.40 -9.99
C PRO A 224 8.97 2.91 -10.40
N GLN A 225 10.09 2.39 -10.89
CA GLN A 225 10.28 0.95 -11.08
C GLN A 225 10.06 0.20 -9.76
N HIS A 226 9.29 -0.89 -9.81
CA HIS A 226 8.78 -1.64 -8.64
C HIS A 226 7.97 -0.81 -7.62
N GLY A 227 7.50 0.39 -7.98
CA GLY A 227 6.63 1.21 -7.13
C GLY A 227 5.24 0.60 -6.90
N LEU A 228 4.57 1.03 -5.82
CA LEU A 228 3.19 0.58 -5.54
C LEU A 228 2.20 1.04 -6.62
N ILE A 229 2.35 2.26 -7.15
CA ILE A 229 1.43 2.78 -8.18
C ILE A 229 1.60 2.01 -9.51
N SER A 230 2.83 1.68 -9.91
CA SER A 230 3.10 0.85 -11.09
C SER A 230 2.53 -0.56 -10.94
N TRP A 231 2.76 -1.19 -9.78
CA TRP A 231 2.21 -2.51 -9.47
C TRP A 231 0.67 -2.56 -9.52
N VAL A 232 -0.03 -1.57 -8.94
CA VAL A 232 -1.52 -1.57 -8.98
C VAL A 232 -2.10 -1.09 -10.33
N LEU A 233 -1.41 -0.22 -11.08
CA LEU A 233 -1.87 0.21 -12.41
C LEU A 233 -1.76 -0.92 -13.42
N THR A 234 -0.64 -1.65 -13.45
CA THR A 234 -0.54 -2.85 -14.30
C THR A 234 -1.53 -3.93 -13.83
N GLY A 235 -1.83 -3.97 -12.52
CA GLY A 235 -2.97 -4.72 -11.97
C GLY A 235 -4.29 -4.42 -12.66
N ASP A 236 -4.69 -3.15 -12.70
CA ASP A 236 -5.90 -2.72 -13.43
C ASP A 236 -5.81 -3.06 -14.92
N PHE A 237 -4.69 -2.76 -15.58
CA PHE A 237 -4.52 -3.00 -17.01
C PHE A 237 -4.70 -4.48 -17.38
N ALA A 238 -4.24 -5.41 -16.54
CA ALA A 238 -4.51 -6.83 -16.73
C ALA A 238 -6.00 -7.19 -16.61
N GLU A 239 -6.71 -6.56 -15.67
CA GLU A 239 -8.15 -6.77 -15.46
C GLU A 239 -8.97 -6.27 -16.68
N TYR A 240 -8.52 -5.21 -17.37
CA TYR A 240 -9.08 -4.76 -18.66
C TYR A 240 -8.50 -5.49 -19.89
N GLY A 241 -7.66 -6.51 -19.70
CA GLY A 241 -7.07 -7.30 -20.79
C GLY A 241 -5.95 -6.61 -21.58
N LEU A 242 -5.42 -5.48 -21.10
CA LEU A 242 -4.29 -4.75 -21.67
C LEU A 242 -2.90 -5.32 -21.28
N CYS A 243 -2.88 -6.41 -20.50
CA CYS A 243 -1.74 -7.32 -20.37
C CYS A 243 -2.22 -8.67 -19.81
N GLU A 244 -1.33 -9.66 -19.80
CA GLU A 244 -1.51 -10.88 -19.01
C GLU A 244 -1.58 -10.53 -17.50
N PRO A 245 -2.35 -11.29 -16.70
CA PRO A 245 -2.42 -11.09 -15.25
C PRO A 245 -1.09 -11.43 -14.57
N ALA A 246 -0.79 -10.69 -13.49
CA ALA A 246 0.38 -10.95 -12.64
C ALA A 246 0.43 -12.41 -12.20
N THR A 247 1.53 -13.07 -12.52
CA THR A 247 1.83 -14.43 -12.09
C THR A 247 2.26 -14.46 -10.62
N ALA A 248 2.44 -15.67 -10.07
CA ALA A 248 3.10 -15.83 -8.78
C ALA A 248 4.58 -15.39 -8.82
N ASP A 249 5.22 -15.49 -9.99
CA ASP A 249 6.61 -15.06 -10.22
C ASP A 249 6.73 -13.53 -10.25
N ASP A 250 5.82 -12.82 -10.92
CA ASP A 250 5.76 -11.34 -10.86
C ASP A 250 5.62 -10.85 -9.39
N LEU A 251 4.82 -11.56 -8.58
CA LEU A 251 4.62 -11.25 -7.16
C LEU A 251 5.86 -11.60 -6.30
N ALA A 252 6.52 -12.72 -6.58
CA ALA A 252 7.77 -13.10 -5.91
C ALA A 252 8.89 -12.11 -6.24
N GLU A 253 9.08 -11.76 -7.52
CA GLU A 253 10.04 -10.76 -7.95
C GLU A 253 9.74 -9.40 -7.32
N HIS A 254 8.48 -8.96 -7.30
CA HIS A 254 8.06 -7.72 -6.64
C HIS A 254 8.45 -7.73 -5.15
N ILE A 255 8.20 -8.81 -4.42
CA ILE A 255 8.50 -8.92 -2.97
C ILE A 255 10.02 -9.04 -2.68
N ILE A 256 10.81 -9.51 -3.64
CA ILE A 256 12.28 -9.59 -3.55
C ILE A 256 12.91 -8.23 -3.85
N ASN A 257 12.55 -7.61 -4.98
CA ASN A 257 13.17 -6.40 -5.53
C ASN A 257 12.65 -5.12 -4.85
N THR A 258 11.42 -5.10 -4.35
CA THR A 258 10.99 -3.99 -3.47
C THR A 258 11.50 -4.17 -2.05
N HIS A 259 11.68 -3.04 -1.37
CA HIS A 259 11.65 -3.00 0.09
C HIS A 259 10.20 -3.07 0.62
N ALA A 260 9.38 -4.02 0.13
CA ALA A 260 8.07 -4.35 0.68
C ALA A 260 8.23 -5.06 2.04
N HIS A 261 8.72 -4.30 3.04
CA HIS A 261 8.87 -4.73 4.42
C HIS A 261 7.57 -5.25 5.04
N GLY A 262 6.41 -4.94 4.45
CA GLY A 262 5.14 -5.59 4.76
C GLY A 262 5.15 -7.06 4.33
N ALA A 263 4.98 -7.33 3.03
CA ALA A 263 4.84 -8.68 2.51
C ALA A 263 5.99 -9.63 2.93
N ARG A 264 7.26 -9.20 2.81
CA ARG A 264 8.43 -10.01 3.20
C ARG A 264 8.46 -10.32 4.70
N SER A 265 8.04 -9.39 5.56
CA SER A 265 7.92 -9.68 7.01
C SER A 265 6.74 -10.59 7.32
N ALA A 266 5.63 -10.51 6.59
CA ALA A 266 4.45 -11.32 6.85
C ALA A 266 4.79 -12.82 6.72
N LEU A 267 5.52 -13.19 5.67
CA LEU A 267 6.00 -14.54 5.42
C LEU A 267 6.94 -15.03 6.52
N SER A 268 7.94 -14.22 6.88
CA SER A 268 8.86 -14.51 7.98
C SER A 268 8.13 -14.75 9.32
N ILE A 269 7.08 -13.97 9.56
CA ILE A 269 6.24 -14.07 10.76
C ILE A 269 5.34 -15.32 10.73
N VAL A 270 4.76 -15.65 9.58
CA VAL A 270 3.91 -16.82 9.39
C VAL A 270 4.71 -18.11 9.53
N ALA A 271 5.89 -18.21 8.90
CA ALA A 271 6.79 -19.36 9.06
C ALA A 271 7.17 -19.58 10.54
N ARG A 272 7.52 -18.52 11.25
CA ARG A 272 7.81 -18.57 12.69
C ARG A 272 6.59 -18.95 13.55
N ARG A 273 5.37 -18.55 13.15
CA ARG A 273 4.10 -19.03 13.77
C ARG A 273 3.85 -20.51 13.47
N ALA A 274 4.24 -21.00 12.30
CA ALA A 274 4.15 -22.40 11.88
C ALA A 274 5.29 -23.30 12.44
N GLY A 275 6.20 -22.76 13.24
CA GLY A 275 7.29 -23.51 13.89
C GLY A 275 8.44 -23.91 12.95
N VAL A 276 8.57 -23.28 11.79
CA VAL A 276 9.56 -23.60 10.76
C VAL A 276 10.43 -22.41 10.38
N ALA A 277 11.52 -22.66 9.66
CA ALA A 277 12.29 -21.61 9.02
C ALA A 277 11.42 -20.84 8.00
N ALA A 278 11.64 -19.54 7.89
CA ALA A 278 11.16 -18.78 6.74
C ALA A 278 12.06 -19.08 5.51
N PRO A 279 11.56 -18.90 4.27
CA PRO A 279 12.37 -18.91 3.06
C PRO A 279 13.67 -18.11 3.27
N ALA A 280 14.80 -18.82 3.28
CA ALA A 280 16.10 -18.26 3.63
C ALA A 280 16.68 -17.53 2.42
N PRO A 281 17.35 -16.38 2.56
CA PRO A 281 17.98 -15.69 1.43
C PRO A 281 19.03 -16.56 0.72
N SER A 282 18.63 -17.15 -0.40
CA SER A 282 19.40 -18.00 -1.31
C SER A 282 19.01 -17.67 -2.76
N ASP A 283 19.75 -18.23 -3.72
CA ASP A 283 19.54 -17.94 -5.13
C ASP A 283 18.21 -18.50 -5.69
N ASP A 284 17.54 -19.40 -4.96
CA ASP A 284 16.30 -20.08 -5.35
C ASP A 284 15.03 -19.53 -4.63
N VAL A 285 15.17 -18.43 -3.88
CA VAL A 285 14.06 -17.78 -3.15
C VAL A 285 12.87 -17.42 -4.04
N GLY A 286 13.13 -17.07 -5.30
CA GLY A 286 12.08 -16.82 -6.29
C GLY A 286 11.15 -18.01 -6.42
N ALA A 287 11.68 -19.19 -6.75
CA ALA A 287 10.89 -20.39 -6.98
C ALA A 287 10.14 -20.87 -5.74
N GLU A 288 10.74 -20.82 -4.55
CA GLU A 288 10.05 -21.19 -3.30
C GLU A 288 8.86 -20.26 -3.02
N LEU A 289 9.05 -18.94 -3.16
CA LEU A 289 7.99 -17.95 -2.98
C LEU A 289 6.89 -18.10 -4.04
N SER A 290 7.26 -18.24 -5.32
CA SER A 290 6.32 -18.47 -6.42
C SER A 290 5.47 -19.73 -6.21
N LEU A 291 6.07 -20.83 -5.73
CA LEU A 291 5.32 -22.06 -5.44
C LEU A 291 4.33 -21.87 -4.28
N ILE A 292 4.75 -21.21 -3.20
CA ILE A 292 3.89 -20.87 -2.06
C ILE A 292 2.72 -19.98 -2.51
N PHE A 293 3.00 -18.91 -3.27
CA PHE A 293 1.97 -18.00 -3.77
C PHE A 293 1.04 -18.67 -4.77
N SER A 294 1.56 -19.48 -5.70
CA SER A 294 0.75 -20.23 -6.68
C SER A 294 -0.29 -21.11 -5.98
N ARG A 295 0.14 -21.88 -4.97
CA ARG A 295 -0.75 -22.76 -4.18
C ARG A 295 -1.82 -21.97 -3.43
N VAL A 296 -1.44 -20.88 -2.77
CA VAL A 296 -2.35 -20.06 -1.98
C VAL A 296 -3.33 -19.29 -2.87
N LEU A 297 -2.88 -18.74 -4.00
CA LEU A 297 -3.71 -18.07 -4.99
C LEU A 297 -4.71 -19.05 -5.62
N HIS A 298 -4.25 -20.24 -6.02
CA HIS A 298 -5.13 -21.28 -6.58
C HIS A 298 -6.24 -21.68 -5.61
N VAL A 299 -5.95 -21.83 -4.32
CA VAL A 299 -6.97 -22.16 -3.29
C VAL A 299 -7.97 -21.02 -3.04
N LEU A 300 -7.55 -19.76 -3.25
CA LEU A 300 -8.46 -18.59 -3.19
C LEU A 300 -9.29 -18.40 -4.46
N GLN A 301 -8.76 -18.81 -5.62
CA GLN A 301 -9.45 -18.78 -6.92
C GLN A 301 -10.39 -19.97 -7.13
N CYS A 302 -10.07 -21.13 -6.57
CA CYS A 302 -10.89 -22.35 -6.61
C CYS A 302 -11.24 -22.85 -5.19
N PRO A 303 -12.10 -22.14 -4.41
CA PRO A 303 -12.33 -22.41 -2.99
C PRO A 303 -12.85 -23.83 -2.67
N PRO A 304 -12.05 -24.68 -2.01
CA PRO A 304 -12.42 -26.06 -1.70
C PRO A 304 -13.29 -26.20 -0.44
N THR A 305 -13.53 -25.10 0.29
CA THR A 305 -14.43 -25.04 1.43
C THR A 305 -15.34 -23.83 1.31
N ASP A 306 -16.58 -23.96 1.80
CA ASP A 306 -17.58 -22.88 1.73
C ASP A 306 -17.09 -21.63 2.45
N ALA A 307 -16.41 -21.82 3.58
CA ALA A 307 -15.75 -20.79 4.38
C ALA A 307 -14.72 -19.93 3.61
N ILE A 308 -14.08 -20.46 2.57
CA ILE A 308 -13.19 -19.68 1.67
C ILE A 308 -14.01 -19.07 0.52
N ARG A 309 -15.04 -19.78 0.04
CA ARG A 309 -15.91 -19.34 -1.07
C ARG A 309 -16.73 -18.11 -0.71
N GLU A 310 -17.28 -18.06 0.51
CA GLU A 310 -17.96 -16.89 1.09
C GLU A 310 -17.04 -15.66 1.03
N VAL A 311 -15.79 -15.80 1.48
CA VAL A 311 -14.82 -14.69 1.54
C VAL A 311 -14.39 -14.23 0.15
N ALA A 312 -14.19 -15.16 -0.79
CA ALA A 312 -13.92 -14.81 -2.18
C ALA A 312 -15.09 -14.03 -2.80
N GLY A 313 -16.33 -14.49 -2.57
CA GLY A 313 -17.56 -13.84 -3.04
C GLY A 313 -17.81 -12.47 -2.41
N ASP A 314 -17.55 -12.31 -1.11
CA ASP A 314 -17.68 -11.03 -0.41
C ASP A 314 -16.61 -10.02 -0.80
N CYS A 315 -15.36 -10.46 -0.99
CA CYS A 315 -14.32 -9.65 -1.61
C CYS A 315 -14.75 -9.21 -3.02
N GLN A 316 -15.29 -10.13 -3.83
CA GLN A 316 -15.75 -9.82 -5.18
C GLN A 316 -16.89 -8.79 -5.20
N ARG A 317 -17.90 -8.99 -4.36
CA ARG A 317 -19.03 -8.08 -4.13
C ARG A 317 -18.56 -6.69 -3.67
N LEU A 318 -17.56 -6.61 -2.79
CA LEU A 318 -17.10 -5.34 -2.23
C LEU A 318 -16.06 -4.61 -3.07
N GLN A 319 -15.27 -5.28 -3.91
CA GLN A 319 -14.36 -4.64 -4.86
C GLN A 319 -14.98 -4.41 -6.25
N GLY A 320 -16.05 -5.14 -6.60
CA GLY A 320 -16.60 -5.20 -7.96
C GLY A 320 -15.84 -6.16 -8.88
N ARG A 321 -14.85 -6.90 -8.37
CA ARG A 321 -13.99 -7.81 -9.15
C ARG A 321 -13.35 -8.92 -8.30
N ALA A 322 -12.91 -10.00 -8.94
CA ALA A 322 -12.24 -11.13 -8.27
C ALA A 322 -10.92 -10.73 -7.56
N ILE A 323 -10.43 -11.60 -6.67
CA ILE A 323 -9.16 -11.44 -5.95
C ILE A 323 -7.98 -11.72 -6.90
N THR A 324 -7.00 -10.82 -6.95
CA THR A 324 -5.80 -10.94 -7.80
C THR A 324 -4.51 -11.09 -6.98
N ALA A 325 -3.38 -11.42 -7.63
CA ALA A 325 -2.06 -11.47 -6.97
C ALA A 325 -1.66 -10.12 -6.32
N VAL A 326 -2.14 -9.00 -6.89
CA VAL A 326 -1.97 -7.64 -6.33
C VAL A 326 -2.67 -7.51 -4.97
N ASP A 327 -3.84 -8.12 -4.80
CA ASP A 327 -4.55 -8.11 -3.52
C ASP A 327 -3.85 -8.99 -2.47
N LEU A 328 -3.14 -10.04 -2.89
CA LEU A 328 -2.34 -10.88 -2.00
C LEU A 328 -1.16 -10.12 -1.41
N GLU A 329 -0.40 -9.36 -2.21
CA GLU A 329 0.62 -8.41 -1.69
C GLU A 329 -0.01 -7.55 -0.60
N HIS A 330 -1.10 -6.85 -0.93
CA HIS A 330 -1.66 -5.84 -0.05
C HIS A 330 -2.17 -6.45 1.27
N ALA A 331 -2.69 -7.67 1.22
CA ALA A 331 -3.11 -8.45 2.39
C ALA A 331 -1.92 -8.93 3.24
N PHE A 332 -0.84 -9.47 2.64
CA PHE A 332 0.41 -9.74 3.36
C PHE A 332 0.96 -8.46 4.02
N CYS A 333 0.92 -7.34 3.28
CA CYS A 333 1.32 -6.03 3.74
C CYS A 333 0.51 -5.57 4.97
N LYS A 334 -0.75 -5.99 5.12
CA LYS A 334 -1.52 -5.80 6.35
C LYS A 334 -1.06 -6.73 7.47
N ILE A 335 -0.97 -8.04 7.21
CA ILE A 335 -0.59 -9.08 8.20
C ILE A 335 0.68 -8.66 8.98
N ALA A 336 1.72 -8.20 8.29
CA ALA A 336 2.94 -7.70 8.93
C ALA A 336 2.75 -6.42 9.77
N ARG A 337 1.98 -5.44 9.29
CA ARG A 337 1.69 -4.19 10.02
C ARG A 337 0.92 -4.49 11.31
N MET A 338 -0.03 -5.41 11.22
CA MET A 338 -0.89 -5.87 12.29
C MET A 338 -0.09 -6.62 13.38
N GLU A 339 0.72 -7.60 12.98
CA GLU A 339 1.67 -8.31 13.85
C GLU A 339 2.69 -7.39 14.55
N SER A 340 3.19 -6.39 13.83
CA SER A 340 4.13 -5.40 14.36
C SER A 340 3.48 -4.51 15.44
N ARG A 341 2.19 -4.15 15.29
CA ARG A 341 1.44 -3.42 16.32
C ARG A 341 1.18 -4.27 17.56
N ALA A 342 0.79 -5.53 17.41
CA ALA A 342 0.52 -6.43 18.53
C ALA A 342 1.76 -6.58 19.45
N ARG A 343 2.94 -6.85 18.86
CA ARG A 343 4.21 -6.98 19.61
C ARG A 343 4.69 -5.69 20.28
N ARG A 344 4.25 -4.53 19.79
CA ARG A 344 4.56 -3.21 20.38
C ARG A 344 3.59 -2.81 21.50
N GLY A 345 2.71 -3.71 21.94
CA GLY A 345 1.99 -3.61 23.22
C GLY A 345 1.14 -2.35 23.39
N GLY A 346 0.53 -1.84 22.31
CA GLY A 346 -0.34 -0.66 22.36
C GLY A 346 0.33 0.64 22.82
N ALA A 347 1.67 0.72 22.81
CA ALA A 347 2.41 1.88 23.31
C ALA A 347 2.01 3.17 22.58
N ARG A 348 1.34 4.09 23.31
CA ARG A 348 0.91 5.40 22.79
C ARG A 348 2.14 6.20 22.27
N PRO A 349 2.14 6.68 21.02
CA PRO A 349 3.16 7.62 20.55
C PRO A 349 2.99 8.95 21.29
N GLY A 350 3.76 9.15 22.36
CA GLY A 350 3.64 10.30 23.25
C GLY A 350 4.28 10.11 24.63
N ALA A 351 4.46 8.86 25.09
CA ALA A 351 5.06 8.55 26.38
C ALA A 351 6.60 8.75 26.44
N ARG A 352 7.10 9.93 26.07
CA ARG A 352 8.44 10.39 26.49
C ARG A 352 8.37 10.76 27.98
N ALA A 353 8.45 9.75 28.85
CA ALA A 353 8.51 9.94 30.29
C ALA A 353 9.85 10.59 30.68
N GLY A 354 9.86 11.92 30.81
CA GLY A 354 10.98 12.64 31.42
C GLY A 354 11.01 12.37 32.93
N GLY A 355 11.96 11.54 33.38
CA GLY A 355 12.19 11.22 34.79
C GLY A 355 13.67 11.35 35.16
N LYS A 356 13.98 12.16 36.17
CA LYS A 356 15.37 12.40 36.59
C LYS A 356 15.92 11.27 37.47
N VAL A 357 17.15 10.86 37.17
CA VAL A 357 18.28 10.60 38.09
C VAL A 357 17.95 10.42 39.58
N GLY A 358 18.35 9.27 40.16
CA GLY A 358 18.80 9.21 41.56
C GLY A 358 18.52 7.90 42.33
N GLY A 359 19.55 7.10 42.61
CA GLY A 359 19.49 5.96 43.53
C GLY A 359 20.77 5.13 43.51
N LYS A 360 21.41 4.89 44.66
CA LYS A 360 22.70 4.19 44.76
C LYS A 360 22.53 2.77 45.32
N GLY A 361 23.16 1.79 44.67
CA GLY A 361 23.48 0.47 45.23
C GLY A 361 24.88 0.05 44.79
N LYS A 362 25.73 -0.42 45.72
CA LYS A 362 27.14 -0.79 45.46
C LYS A 362 27.38 -2.26 45.80
N LEU A 363 28.20 -2.92 44.96
CA LEU A 363 29.32 -3.85 45.28
C LEU A 363 29.82 -4.39 43.91
N LYS A 364 31.05 -4.16 43.42
CA LYS A 364 32.39 -4.65 43.84
C LYS A 364 32.39 -6.17 44.07
N LYS A 365 33.33 -6.98 43.53
CA LYS A 365 34.69 -6.74 42.97
C LYS A 365 35.08 -8.02 42.16
N GLY A 366 35.92 -8.07 41.12
CA GLY A 366 36.70 -7.10 40.33
C GLY A 366 37.83 -7.83 39.56
N THR A 367 38.67 -7.11 38.77
CA THR A 367 40.05 -7.48 38.25
C THR A 367 40.21 -8.79 37.43
N LYS A 368 41.02 -8.90 36.36
CA LYS A 368 41.93 -8.04 35.53
C LYS A 368 42.00 -8.75 34.13
N ASP A 369 42.66 -8.36 33.03
CA ASP A 369 43.71 -7.35 32.74
C ASP A 369 43.62 -6.80 31.28
N GLU A 370 44.06 -5.57 30.97
CA GLU A 370 45.36 -5.08 30.40
C GLU A 370 45.74 -5.56 28.97
N GLY A 371 46.09 -4.59 28.11
CA GLY A 371 46.32 -4.76 26.66
C GLY A 371 46.42 -3.41 25.90
N GLU A 372 47.61 -2.80 25.95
CA GLU A 372 48.03 -1.56 25.27
C GLU A 372 48.16 -1.70 23.73
N ALA A 373 48.25 -0.65 22.88
CA ALA A 373 47.93 0.79 22.98
C ALA A 373 48.08 1.48 21.58
N THR A 374 47.77 2.80 21.49
CA THR A 374 48.43 3.83 20.61
C THR A 374 48.30 3.72 19.06
N GLU A 375 48.24 4.79 18.23
CA GLU A 375 48.09 6.25 18.44
C GLU A 375 47.67 6.98 17.12
N ALA A 376 47.79 8.33 17.12
CA ALA A 376 47.84 9.26 15.97
C ALA A 376 46.50 9.67 15.29
N SER A 377 46.27 10.95 14.91
CA SER A 377 47.05 12.19 15.15
C SER A 377 46.14 13.44 15.20
N THR A 378 46.71 14.58 15.57
CA THR A 378 46.04 15.88 15.78
C THR A 378 46.03 16.79 14.53
N ARG A 379 45.10 17.75 14.48
CA ARG A 379 45.41 19.20 14.39
C ARG A 379 44.17 20.10 14.52
N ASN A 380 44.43 21.39 14.79
CA ASN A 380 43.43 22.42 15.07
C ASN A 380 43.28 23.43 13.90
N GLU A 381 42.17 24.19 13.97
CA GLU A 381 41.98 25.63 13.67
C GLU A 381 43.19 26.50 13.24
N PRO A 382 42.99 27.56 12.41
CA PRO A 382 42.04 28.67 12.70
C PRO A 382 41.17 29.17 11.53
N GLY A 383 40.33 30.18 11.81
CA GLY A 383 39.52 30.94 10.84
C GLY A 383 40.03 32.37 10.59
N ASP A 384 39.24 33.20 9.92
CA ASP A 384 39.55 34.62 9.59
C ASP A 384 38.26 35.48 9.46
N GLU A 385 38.37 36.81 9.45
CA GLU A 385 37.25 37.78 9.51
C GLU A 385 37.11 38.69 8.26
N GLY A 386 35.86 39.10 7.94
CA GLY A 386 35.55 40.24 7.07
C GLY A 386 35.51 39.99 5.55
N SER A 387 34.99 40.91 4.72
CA SER A 387 34.14 42.08 5.02
C SER A 387 33.37 42.61 3.78
N GLU A 388 32.16 43.15 4.04
CA GLU A 388 31.43 44.22 3.33
C GLU A 388 31.06 44.19 1.81
N SER A 389 30.02 44.98 1.52
CA SER A 389 29.55 45.53 0.21
C SER A 389 28.73 44.62 -0.73
N ALA A 390 27.72 45.13 -1.47
CA ALA A 390 26.90 46.34 -1.28
C ALA A 390 25.60 46.32 -2.13
N GLY A 391 24.54 46.98 -1.63
CA GLY A 391 23.43 47.52 -2.44
C GLY A 391 22.25 46.57 -2.73
N THR A 392 21.02 47.07 -2.95
CA THR A 392 20.49 48.43 -2.75
C THR A 392 19.01 48.37 -2.29
N GLY A 393 18.53 49.40 -1.59
CA GLY A 393 17.12 49.55 -1.19
C GLY A 393 16.74 51.03 -1.08
N SER A 394 15.56 51.41 -1.56
CA SER A 394 15.18 52.81 -1.77
C SER A 394 13.91 53.24 -1.01
N SER A 395 14.12 53.99 0.08
CA SER A 395 13.22 54.98 0.69
C SER A 395 14.01 55.64 1.84
N GLY A 396 13.63 56.77 2.46
CA GLY A 396 12.55 57.73 2.28
C GLY A 396 12.89 58.96 3.15
N SER A 397 12.44 60.16 2.79
CA SER A 397 13.12 61.40 3.24
C SER A 397 12.50 62.16 4.43
N LYS A 398 13.37 62.87 5.18
CA LYS A 398 13.14 64.08 6.04
C LYS A 398 12.74 63.96 7.54
N LYS A 399 13.78 64.10 8.39
CA LYS A 399 14.08 65.23 9.32
C LYS A 399 13.21 65.56 10.58
N ARG A 400 13.97 65.97 11.62
CA ARG A 400 13.67 66.66 12.92
C ARG A 400 13.32 65.73 14.10
N LYS A 401 14.01 65.70 15.26
CA LYS A 401 15.07 66.50 15.97
C LYS A 401 14.60 67.53 17.03
N ARG A 402 14.33 67.05 18.26
CA ARG A 402 14.75 67.56 19.61
C ARG A 402 14.11 66.60 20.67
N ARG A 403 14.85 66.09 21.66
CA ARG A 403 15.19 66.70 22.97
C ARG A 403 13.94 67.27 23.68
N GLN A 404 13.67 66.93 24.93
CA GLN A 404 14.63 66.64 26.01
C GLN A 404 15.10 65.18 26.12
#